data_AF-A0A1W6ZLC4-F1
#
_entry.id   AF-A0A1W6ZLC4-F1
#
_cell.length_a   1.000
_cell.length_b   1.000
_cell.length_c   1.000
_cell.angle_alpha   90.00
_cell.angle_beta   90.00
_cell.angle_gamma   90.00
#
_symmetry.space_group_name_H-M   'P 1'
#
loop_
_entity.id
_entity.type
_entity.pdbx_description
1 polymer ?
#
loop_
_entity_poly.entity_id
_entity_poly.type
_entity_poly.pdbx_seq_one_letter_code
_entity_poly.pdbx_strand_id
1 'polypeptide(L)'
;MDHRIARSTDNPRPAAGSFEALPRRIFIDSCTVQTLQKYGEYIYDGGSIRPHDAIHRIPDGLDNVEALRAVCQVTSRAMFQWIVSDASRQEAAAKGDFGHLQWLFEIDDYSRSFLHETGASPESRALASRLDEPKFGYLGAGDRILLQDAVFLQCDSFLTMERKLPKNAAHIERELGIRVLTPITYWEMLRPWAALWW
;
A
#
# COMPACT_ATOMS: atom_id res chain seq x y z
N MET A 1 7.42 4.46 51.28
CA MET A 1 8.04 4.01 50.01
C MET A 1 6.90 3.57 49.12
N ASP A 2 6.40 4.46 48.27
CA ASP A 2 5.33 4.16 47.31
C ASP A 2 5.80 4.53 45.92
N HIS A 3 5.94 3.52 45.06
CA HIS A 3 6.37 3.65 43.69
C HIS A 3 5.25 4.23 42.82
N ARG A 4 5.40 5.47 42.37
CA ARG A 4 4.66 6.01 41.22
C ARG A 4 5.16 5.34 39.94
N ILE A 5 4.30 4.57 39.31
CA ILE A 5 4.46 4.13 37.92
C ILE A 5 4.14 5.32 37.03
N ALA A 6 5.18 5.93 36.44
CA ALA A 6 5.03 6.90 35.36
C ALA A 6 4.57 6.16 34.10
N ARG A 7 3.34 6.41 33.64
CA ARG A 7 2.92 6.08 32.28
C ARG A 7 3.43 7.19 31.36
N SER A 8 4.55 6.92 30.69
CA SER A 8 4.94 7.65 29.49
C SER A 8 4.24 6.97 28.31
N THR A 9 3.23 7.63 27.75
CA THR A 9 2.63 7.29 26.46
C THR A 9 2.26 8.58 25.74
N ASP A 10 3.25 9.42 25.46
CA ASP A 10 3.15 10.37 24.34
C ASP A 10 3.77 9.68 23.13
N ASN A 11 2.96 8.86 22.47
CA ASN A 11 3.19 8.55 21.07
C ASN A 11 2.30 9.51 20.29
N PRO A 12 2.83 10.50 19.55
CA PRO A 12 1.99 11.44 18.84
C PRO A 12 1.17 10.66 17.80
N ARG A 13 -0.16 10.62 17.98
CA ARG A 13 -1.07 10.22 16.91
C ARG A 13 -0.76 11.11 15.69
N PRO A 14 -0.55 10.55 14.50
CA PRO A 14 -0.43 11.39 13.31
C PRO A 14 -1.71 12.24 13.21
N ALA A 15 -1.54 13.55 13.08
CA ALA A 15 -2.66 14.46 12.91
C ALA A 15 -3.44 14.01 11.68
N ALA A 16 -4.75 13.74 11.83
CA ALA A 16 -5.60 13.40 10.72
C ALA A 16 -5.56 14.57 9.71
N GLY A 17 -4.90 14.35 8.57
CA GLY A 17 -4.90 15.31 7.46
C GLY A 17 -6.32 15.55 6.96
N SER A 18 -6.52 16.60 6.16
CA SER A 18 -7.82 16.87 5.55
C SER A 18 -8.24 15.73 4.61
N PHE A 19 -9.54 15.60 4.37
CA PHE A 19 -10.09 14.60 3.45
C PHE A 19 -9.48 14.68 2.05
N GLU A 20 -9.18 15.89 1.58
CA GLU A 20 -8.54 16.15 0.28
C GLU A 20 -7.10 15.66 0.22
N ALA A 21 -6.44 15.48 1.37
CA ALA A 21 -5.08 14.98 1.47
C ALA A 21 -5.00 13.45 1.51
N LEU A 22 -6.12 12.72 1.44
CA LEU A 22 -6.11 11.26 1.38
C LEU A 22 -5.50 10.78 0.05
N PRO A 23 -4.57 9.81 0.07
CA PRO A 23 -4.01 9.28 -1.16
C PRO A 23 -5.08 8.47 -1.90
N ARG A 24 -5.28 8.78 -3.18
CA ARG A 24 -6.34 8.21 -4.03
C ARG A 24 -5.78 7.27 -5.08
N ARG A 25 -4.59 7.53 -5.60
CA ARG A 25 -3.87 6.60 -6.48
C ARG A 25 -2.84 5.82 -5.66
N ILE A 26 -3.13 4.55 -5.43
CA ILE A 26 -2.41 3.70 -4.49
C ILE A 26 -1.71 2.61 -5.28
N PHE A 27 -0.38 2.67 -5.28
CA PHE A 27 0.43 1.59 -5.80
C PHE A 27 0.48 0.45 -4.78
N ILE A 28 0.23 -0.78 -5.22
CA ILE A 28 0.37 -1.99 -4.39
C ILE A 28 1.47 -2.88 -4.96
N ASP A 29 2.36 -3.35 -4.09
CA ASP A 29 3.39 -4.32 -4.46
C ASP A 29 2.84 -5.74 -4.60
N SER A 30 3.62 -6.64 -5.20
CA SER A 30 3.20 -8.03 -5.43
C SER A 30 2.90 -8.77 -4.13
N CYS A 31 3.59 -8.46 -3.02
CA CYS A 31 3.35 -9.10 -1.73
C CYS A 31 1.98 -8.70 -1.12
N THR A 32 1.56 -7.45 -1.32
CA THR A 32 0.24 -6.95 -0.91
C THR A 32 -0.86 -7.60 -1.75
N VAL A 33 -0.66 -7.69 -3.07
CA VAL A 33 -1.58 -8.42 -3.97
C VAL A 33 -1.73 -9.88 -3.55
N GLN A 34 -0.60 -10.57 -3.24
CA GLN A 34 -0.64 -11.97 -2.79
C GLN A 34 -1.40 -12.12 -1.46
N THR A 35 -1.28 -11.14 -0.57
CA THR A 35 -2.03 -11.10 0.69
C THR A 35 -3.53 -10.94 0.44
N LEU A 36 -3.93 -10.03 -0.45
CA LEU A 36 -5.32 -9.79 -0.83
C LEU A 36 -5.97 -11.02 -1.45
N GLN A 37 -5.23 -11.75 -2.28
CA GLN A 37 -5.68 -13.04 -2.83
C GLN A 37 -5.79 -14.11 -1.74
N LYS A 38 -4.73 -14.30 -0.95
CA LYS A 38 -4.65 -15.38 0.05
C LYS A 38 -5.73 -15.26 1.12
N TYR A 39 -6.03 -14.05 1.56
CA TYR A 39 -7.04 -13.76 2.59
C TYR A 39 -8.34 -13.20 2.01
N GLY A 40 -8.58 -13.35 0.70
CA GLY A 40 -9.74 -12.79 0.01
C GLY A 40 -11.08 -13.18 0.65
N GLU A 41 -11.25 -14.46 1.01
CA GLU A 41 -12.46 -14.94 1.69
C GLU A 41 -12.73 -14.19 3.01
N TYR A 42 -11.69 -13.87 3.77
CA TYR A 42 -11.81 -13.08 4.99
C TYR A 42 -12.09 -11.60 4.71
N ILE A 43 -11.37 -11.04 3.74
CA ILE A 43 -11.38 -9.62 3.39
C ILE A 43 -12.71 -9.21 2.74
N TYR A 44 -13.21 -10.00 1.79
CA TYR A 44 -14.38 -9.65 0.98
C TYR A 44 -15.66 -10.37 1.42
N ASP A 45 -15.55 -11.65 1.79
CA ASP A 45 -16.74 -12.51 1.98
C ASP A 45 -17.11 -12.73 3.46
N GLY A 46 -16.33 -12.18 4.39
CA GLY A 46 -16.57 -12.31 5.81
C GLY A 46 -16.30 -13.71 6.37
N GLY A 47 -15.46 -14.49 5.69
CA GLY A 47 -14.95 -15.77 6.18
C GLY A 47 -14.06 -15.63 7.43
N SER A 48 -13.24 -16.65 7.69
CA SER A 48 -12.37 -16.67 8.88
C SER A 48 -10.94 -17.07 8.54
N ILE A 49 -9.97 -16.45 9.22
CA ILE A 49 -8.56 -16.86 9.14
C ILE A 49 -8.38 -18.11 10.01
N ARG A 50 -7.82 -19.18 9.43
CA ARG A 50 -7.59 -20.44 10.14
C ARG A 50 -6.72 -20.22 11.39
N PRO A 51 -7.00 -20.89 12.53
CA PRO A 51 -6.22 -20.71 13.77
C PRO A 51 -4.73 -21.04 13.66
N HIS A 52 -4.35 -21.87 12.67
CA HIS A 52 -2.96 -22.28 12.44
C HIS A 52 -2.31 -21.62 11.22
N ASP A 53 -2.95 -20.59 10.64
CA ASP A 53 -2.36 -19.85 9.52
C ASP A 53 -1.03 -19.19 9.94
N ALA A 54 -0.08 -19.12 9.01
CA ALA A 54 1.23 -18.53 9.26
C ALA A 54 1.16 -17.05 9.67
N ILE A 55 0.10 -16.32 9.28
CA ILE A 55 -0.08 -14.90 9.61
C ILE A 55 -0.11 -14.63 11.11
N HIS A 56 -0.56 -15.60 11.91
CA HIS A 56 -0.58 -15.51 13.38
C HIS A 56 0.83 -15.39 13.98
N ARG A 57 1.87 -15.77 13.24
CA ARG A 57 3.28 -15.67 13.66
C ARG A 57 3.98 -14.42 13.13
N ILE A 58 3.33 -13.69 12.21
CA ILE A 58 3.88 -12.48 11.60
C ILE A 58 3.51 -11.31 12.52
N PRO A 59 4.49 -10.54 13.03
CA PRO A 59 4.20 -9.33 13.81
C PRO A 59 3.29 -8.39 13.02
N ASP A 60 2.23 -7.92 13.66
CA ASP A 60 1.20 -7.04 13.06
C ASP A 60 0.46 -7.69 11.87
N GLY A 61 0.62 -8.99 11.63
CA GLY A 61 0.10 -9.68 10.44
C GLY A 61 -1.43 -9.66 10.38
N LEU A 62 -2.08 -10.08 11.47
CA LEU A 62 -3.55 -10.04 11.57
C LEU A 62 -4.08 -8.62 11.49
N ASP A 63 -3.45 -7.67 12.19
CA ASP A 63 -3.87 -6.27 12.20
C ASP A 63 -3.77 -5.64 10.80
N ASN A 64 -2.74 -6.00 10.02
CA ASN A 64 -2.63 -5.57 8.63
C ASN A 64 -3.71 -6.19 7.74
N VAL A 65 -4.05 -7.48 7.92
CA VAL A 65 -5.13 -8.12 7.14
C VAL A 65 -6.48 -7.52 7.49
N GLU A 66 -6.74 -7.24 8.77
CA GLU A 66 -7.97 -6.56 9.21
C GLU A 66 -8.03 -5.11 8.70
N ALA A 67 -6.90 -4.41 8.70
CA ALA A 67 -6.82 -3.08 8.11
C ALA A 67 -7.05 -3.11 6.58
N LEU A 68 -6.50 -4.09 5.86
CA LEU A 68 -6.78 -4.28 4.44
C LEU A 68 -8.27 -4.50 4.20
N ARG A 69 -8.93 -5.33 5.02
CA ARG A 69 -10.39 -5.52 4.97
C ARG A 69 -11.14 -4.21 5.09
N ALA A 70 -10.82 -3.39 6.08
CA ALA A 70 -11.46 -2.09 6.28
C ALA A 70 -11.19 -1.11 5.13
N VAL A 71 -9.96 -1.08 4.61
CA VAL A 71 -9.57 -0.25 3.45
C VAL A 71 -10.34 -0.69 2.20
N CYS A 72 -10.39 -1.98 1.89
CA CYS A 72 -11.14 -2.52 0.75
C CYS A 72 -12.63 -2.18 0.83
N GLN A 73 -13.23 -2.25 2.01
CA GLN A 73 -14.63 -1.87 2.21
C GLN A 73 -14.88 -0.39 1.88
N VAL A 74 -14.04 0.52 2.36
CA VAL A 74 -14.18 1.96 2.05
C VAL A 74 -13.91 2.26 0.58
N THR A 75 -12.80 1.74 0.05
CA THR A 75 -12.36 2.01 -1.33
C THR A 75 -13.34 1.45 -2.36
N SER A 76 -14.07 0.37 -2.07
CA SER A 76 -15.11 -0.17 -2.96
C SER A 76 -16.25 0.81 -3.27
N ARG A 77 -16.45 1.83 -2.42
CA ARG A 77 -17.52 2.83 -2.52
C ARG A 77 -17.01 4.24 -2.80
N ALA A 78 -15.71 4.38 -3.02
CA ALA A 78 -15.02 5.65 -3.13
C ALA A 78 -14.10 5.69 -4.35
N MET A 79 -13.77 6.87 -4.85
CA MET A 79 -12.95 7.05 -6.06
C MET A 79 -11.45 6.85 -5.76
N PHE A 80 -11.06 5.65 -5.32
CA PHE A 80 -9.67 5.23 -5.17
C PHE A 80 -9.26 4.36 -6.36
N GLN A 81 -7.99 4.45 -6.75
CA GLN A 81 -7.40 3.74 -7.87
C GLN A 81 -6.30 2.85 -7.33
N TRP A 82 -6.46 1.53 -7.46
CA TRP A 82 -5.42 0.56 -7.18
C TRP A 82 -4.51 0.44 -8.43
N ILE A 83 -3.21 0.57 -8.24
CA ILE A 83 -2.20 0.50 -9.31
C ILE A 83 -1.23 -0.62 -9.00
N VAL A 84 -0.95 -1.48 -9.97
CA VAL A 84 0.00 -2.60 -9.87
C VAL A 84 1.11 -2.42 -10.91
N SER A 85 2.35 -2.81 -10.58
CA SER A 85 3.42 -2.79 -11.60
C SER A 85 3.23 -3.87 -12.65
N ASP A 86 3.69 -3.55 -13.86
CA ASP A 86 3.88 -4.51 -14.96
C ASP A 86 4.74 -5.71 -14.53
N ALA A 87 5.76 -5.47 -13.70
CA ALA A 87 6.60 -6.52 -13.15
C ALA A 87 5.82 -7.51 -12.27
N SER A 88 4.91 -7.01 -11.41
CA SER A 88 4.05 -7.87 -10.58
C SER A 88 3.12 -8.74 -11.44
N ARG A 89 2.62 -8.19 -12.56
CA ARG A 89 1.78 -8.94 -13.51
C ARG A 89 2.57 -10.02 -14.26
N GLN A 90 3.78 -9.69 -14.71
CA GLN A 90 4.67 -10.66 -15.36
C GLN A 90 5.05 -11.80 -14.42
N GLU A 91 5.29 -11.50 -13.14
CA GLU A 91 5.57 -12.50 -12.11
C GLU A 91 4.38 -13.47 -11.92
N ALA A 92 3.17 -12.93 -11.81
CA ALA A 92 1.95 -13.73 -11.69
C ALA A 92 1.70 -14.60 -12.93
N ALA A 93 1.92 -14.03 -14.13
CA ALA A 93 1.81 -14.73 -15.41
C ALA A 93 2.80 -15.89 -15.51
N ALA A 94 4.06 -15.65 -15.13
CA ALA A 94 5.11 -16.65 -15.14
C ALA A 94 4.86 -17.80 -14.15
N LYS A 95 4.20 -17.52 -13.02
CA LYS A 95 3.84 -18.52 -12.00
C LYS A 95 2.60 -19.34 -12.36
N GLY A 96 1.87 -18.98 -13.41
CA GLY A 96 0.61 -19.64 -13.78
C GLY A 96 -0.48 -19.49 -12.72
N ASP A 97 -0.41 -18.44 -11.90
CA ASP A 97 -1.37 -18.18 -10.84
C ASP A 97 -2.61 -17.47 -11.42
N PHE A 98 -3.48 -18.24 -12.06
CA PHE A 98 -4.64 -17.72 -12.80
C PHE A 98 -5.62 -16.94 -11.91
N GLY A 99 -5.76 -17.30 -10.62
CA GLY A 99 -6.59 -16.54 -9.68
C GLY A 99 -5.98 -15.19 -9.33
N HIS A 100 -4.65 -15.14 -9.14
CA HIS A 100 -3.93 -13.90 -8.90
C HIS A 100 -3.94 -12.97 -10.12
N LEU A 101 -3.81 -13.55 -11.32
CA LEU A 101 -3.89 -12.84 -12.58
C LEU A 101 -5.27 -12.22 -12.81
N GLN A 102 -6.34 -12.96 -12.55
CA GLN A 102 -7.70 -12.43 -12.72
C GLN A 102 -7.92 -11.19 -11.84
N TRP A 103 -7.52 -11.24 -10.57
CA TRP A 103 -7.65 -10.12 -9.65
C TRP A 103 -6.76 -8.93 -10.04
N LEU A 104 -5.53 -9.19 -10.50
CA LEU A 104 -4.67 -8.17 -11.09
C LEU A 104 -5.31 -7.51 -12.31
N PHE A 105 -5.93 -8.28 -13.22
CA PHE A 105 -6.58 -7.74 -14.43
C PHE A 105 -7.81 -6.89 -14.12
N GLU A 106 -8.63 -7.27 -13.12
CA GLU A 106 -9.79 -6.49 -12.69
C GLU A 106 -9.39 -5.12 -12.13
N ILE A 107 -8.23 -5.01 -11.48
CA ILE A 107 -7.64 -3.75 -11.02
C ILE A 107 -6.96 -2.98 -12.16
N ASP A 108 -6.27 -3.70 -13.03
CA ASP A 108 -5.41 -3.14 -14.08
C ASP A 108 -6.21 -2.47 -15.20
N ASP A 109 -7.35 -3.03 -15.62
CA ASP A 109 -8.15 -2.52 -16.75
C ASP A 109 -8.60 -1.05 -16.54
N TYR A 110 -8.95 -0.71 -15.29
CA TYR A 110 -9.33 0.65 -14.90
C TYR A 110 -8.13 1.62 -14.88
N SER A 111 -6.99 1.18 -14.37
CA SER A 111 -5.78 1.99 -14.27
C SER A 111 -5.12 2.27 -15.63
N ARG A 112 -5.15 1.29 -16.54
CA ARG A 112 -4.54 1.38 -17.87
C ARG A 112 -5.28 2.31 -18.81
N SER A 113 -6.60 2.32 -18.76
CA SER A 113 -7.40 3.26 -19.58
C SER A 113 -7.00 4.72 -19.31
N PHE A 114 -6.69 5.06 -18.04
CA PHE A 114 -6.22 6.39 -17.67
C PHE A 114 -4.75 6.66 -18.07
N LEU A 115 -3.85 5.70 -17.85
CA LEU A 115 -2.42 5.87 -18.11
C LEU A 115 -2.06 5.86 -19.61
N HIS A 116 -2.80 5.11 -20.41
CA HIS A 116 -2.57 5.02 -21.86
C HIS A 116 -2.94 6.33 -22.58
N GLU A 117 -3.82 7.14 -22.00
CA GLU A 117 -4.23 8.44 -22.56
C GLU A 117 -3.24 9.58 -22.22
N THR A 118 -2.62 9.57 -21.04
CA THR A 118 -1.74 10.66 -20.60
C THR A 118 -0.25 10.35 -20.61
N GLY A 119 0.13 9.07 -20.46
CA GLY A 119 1.52 8.65 -20.28
C GLY A 119 2.20 9.26 -19.04
N ALA A 120 3.47 8.91 -18.81
CA ALA A 120 4.26 9.57 -17.77
C ALA A 120 4.66 10.99 -18.21
N SER A 121 4.62 11.93 -17.28
CA SER A 121 5.09 13.29 -17.53
C SER A 121 6.63 13.34 -17.50
N PRO A 122 7.27 14.34 -18.15
CA PRO A 122 8.71 14.56 -18.01
C PRO A 122 9.17 14.68 -16.55
N GLU A 123 8.34 15.29 -15.71
CA GLU A 123 8.59 15.49 -14.28
C GLU A 123 8.57 14.16 -13.52
N SER A 124 7.59 13.28 -13.77
CA SER A 124 7.53 11.97 -13.09
C SER A 124 8.70 11.07 -13.50
N ARG A 125 9.14 11.13 -14.77
CA ARG A 125 10.37 10.46 -15.22
C ARG A 125 11.61 10.97 -14.52
N ALA A 126 11.78 12.30 -14.45
CA ALA A 126 12.92 12.91 -13.77
C ALA A 126 12.92 12.55 -12.28
N LEU A 127 11.76 12.59 -11.62
CA LEU A 127 11.61 12.24 -10.21
C LEU A 127 11.91 10.76 -9.95
N ALA A 128 11.43 9.85 -10.79
CA ALA A 128 11.73 8.42 -10.69
C ALA A 128 13.24 8.14 -10.86
N SER A 129 13.93 8.87 -11.75
CA SER A 129 15.39 8.69 -11.94
C SER A 129 16.22 9.09 -10.70
N ARG A 130 15.67 9.91 -9.80
CA ARG A 130 16.35 10.28 -8.55
C ARG A 130 16.57 9.09 -7.61
N LEU A 131 15.79 8.02 -7.77
CA LEU A 131 15.97 6.79 -7.00
C LEU A 131 17.32 6.09 -7.26
N ASP A 132 18.03 6.47 -8.32
CA ASP A 132 19.40 6.02 -8.58
C ASP A 132 20.48 6.84 -7.85
N GLU A 133 20.11 7.95 -7.22
CA GLU A 133 21.04 8.76 -6.42
C GLU A 133 21.54 7.98 -5.18
N PRO A 134 22.81 8.21 -4.75
CA PRO A 134 23.40 7.50 -3.60
C PRO A 134 22.62 7.58 -2.28
N LYS A 135 21.83 8.65 -2.07
CA LYS A 135 21.01 8.83 -0.86
C LYS A 135 19.91 7.76 -0.71
N PHE A 136 19.59 7.03 -1.77
CA PHE A 136 18.67 5.89 -1.76
C PHE A 136 19.40 4.54 -1.72
N GLY A 137 20.69 4.52 -1.37
CA GLY A 137 21.50 3.29 -1.32
C GLY A 137 21.01 2.21 -0.35
N TYR A 138 20.06 2.52 0.54
CA TYR A 138 19.41 1.56 1.43
C TYR A 138 18.31 0.72 0.75
N LEU A 139 17.81 1.16 -0.42
CA LEU A 139 16.81 0.43 -1.19
C LEU A 139 17.45 -0.73 -1.94
N GLY A 140 16.81 -1.90 -1.88
CA GLY A 140 17.18 -3.01 -2.75
C GLY A 140 16.81 -2.73 -4.21
N ALA A 141 17.35 -3.48 -5.16
CA ALA A 141 17.04 -3.31 -6.58
C ALA A 141 15.54 -3.47 -6.87
N GLY A 142 14.87 -4.45 -6.24
CA GLY A 142 13.42 -4.66 -6.37
C GLY A 142 12.61 -3.49 -5.84
N ASP A 143 12.83 -3.10 -4.57
CA ASP A 143 12.18 -1.94 -3.93
C ASP A 143 12.33 -0.67 -4.78
N ARG A 144 13.51 -0.48 -5.37
CA ARG A 144 13.82 0.67 -6.23
C ARG A 144 12.96 0.68 -7.48
N ILE A 145 12.89 -0.44 -8.21
CA ILE A 145 12.10 -0.56 -9.44
C ILE A 145 10.62 -0.32 -9.12
N LEU A 146 10.09 -0.91 -8.05
CA LEU A 146 8.69 -0.72 -7.68
C LEU A 146 8.38 0.73 -7.29
N LEU A 147 9.27 1.41 -6.56
CA LEU A 147 9.10 2.84 -6.26
C LEU A 147 9.25 3.71 -7.52
N GLN A 148 10.14 3.35 -8.45
CA GLN A 148 10.26 4.04 -9.74
C GLN A 148 8.95 3.94 -10.52
N ASP A 149 8.36 2.74 -10.60
CA ASP A 149 7.05 2.53 -11.23
C ASP A 149 5.97 3.37 -10.56
N ALA A 150 5.88 3.33 -9.22
CA ALA A 150 4.86 4.08 -8.48
C ALA A 150 4.97 5.60 -8.73
N VAL A 151 6.18 6.15 -8.73
CA VAL A 151 6.44 7.57 -9.04
C VAL A 151 6.16 7.88 -10.50
N PHE A 152 6.59 7.02 -11.42
CA PHE A 152 6.37 7.17 -12.86
C PHE A 152 4.88 7.24 -13.18
N LEU A 153 4.08 6.39 -12.53
CA LEU A 153 2.62 6.31 -12.61
C LEU A 153 1.89 7.37 -11.77
N GLN A 154 2.64 8.29 -11.14
CA GLN A 154 2.13 9.41 -10.35
C GLN A 154 1.19 8.96 -9.23
N CYS A 155 1.56 7.88 -8.53
CA CYS A 155 0.79 7.40 -7.38
C CYS A 155 1.00 8.34 -6.18
N ASP A 156 -0.07 8.59 -5.43
CA ASP A 156 -0.02 9.37 -4.18
C ASP A 156 0.65 8.57 -3.06
N SER A 157 0.53 7.24 -3.12
CA SER A 157 1.09 6.35 -2.12
C SER A 157 1.53 5.00 -2.69
N PHE A 158 2.47 4.39 -1.97
CA PHE A 158 2.95 3.03 -2.10
C PHE A 158 2.51 2.25 -0.86
N LEU A 159 1.60 1.29 -1.04
CA LEU A 159 1.10 0.44 0.02
C LEU A 159 1.85 -0.90 0.01
N THR A 160 2.41 -1.27 1.16
CA THR A 160 3.18 -2.51 1.32
C THR A 160 2.88 -3.20 2.64
N MET A 161 2.88 -4.53 2.61
CA MET A 161 2.86 -5.39 3.81
C MET A 161 4.26 -5.52 4.44
N GLU A 162 5.31 -5.11 3.73
CA GLU A 162 6.68 -5.26 4.21
C GLU A 162 7.06 -4.20 5.26
N ARG A 163 7.97 -4.57 6.16
CA ARG A 163 8.39 -3.70 7.26
C ARG A 163 9.61 -2.84 6.94
N LYS A 164 10.30 -3.09 5.82
CA LYS A 164 11.58 -2.42 5.51
C LYS A 164 11.36 -1.04 4.88
N LEU A 165 10.53 -0.96 3.85
CA LEU A 165 10.21 0.28 3.15
C LEU A 165 9.60 1.35 4.09
N PRO A 166 8.60 1.03 4.94
CA PRO A 166 7.99 2.01 5.84
C PRO A 166 8.97 2.67 6.83
N LYS A 167 10.08 2.03 7.18
CA LYS A 167 11.11 2.63 8.05
C LYS A 167 11.73 3.90 7.47
N ASN A 168 11.70 4.05 6.14
CA ASN A 168 12.25 5.20 5.43
C ASN A 168 11.14 6.08 4.84
N ALA A 169 9.87 5.89 5.22
CA ALA A 169 8.72 6.57 4.65
C ALA A 169 8.88 8.10 4.65
N ALA A 170 9.33 8.69 5.75
CA ALA A 170 9.51 10.14 5.85
C ALA A 170 10.59 10.69 4.89
N HIS A 171 11.66 9.93 4.65
CA HIS A 171 12.67 10.33 3.66
C HIS A 171 12.12 10.21 2.25
N ILE A 172 11.43 9.10 1.94
CA ILE A 172 10.84 8.85 0.63
C ILE A 172 9.79 9.91 0.29
N GLU A 173 8.87 10.22 1.21
CA GLU A 173 7.84 11.25 1.01
C GLU A 173 8.47 12.64 0.81
N ARG A 174 9.49 13.00 1.59
CA ARG A 174 10.17 14.29 1.42
C ARG A 174 10.86 14.43 0.07
N GLU A 175 11.55 13.38 -0.38
CA GLU A 175 12.33 13.45 -1.62
C GLU A 175 11.49 13.24 -2.87
N LEU A 176 10.47 12.38 -2.81
CA LEU A 176 9.72 11.90 -3.98
C LEU A 176 8.24 12.29 -3.96
N GLY A 177 7.73 12.87 -2.88
CA GLY A 177 6.32 13.24 -2.76
C GLY A 177 5.33 12.07 -2.65
N ILE A 178 5.82 10.83 -2.64
CA ILE A 178 5.00 9.62 -2.50
C ILE A 178 5.03 9.11 -1.06
N ARG A 179 3.85 8.81 -0.51
CA ARG A 179 3.74 8.23 0.84
C ARG A 179 3.99 6.74 0.81
N VAL A 180 4.76 6.22 1.76
CA VAL A 180 4.90 4.77 1.96
C VAL A 180 4.06 4.36 3.15
N LEU A 181 3.07 3.49 2.91
CA LEU A 181 2.04 3.13 3.88
C LEU A 181 2.03 1.62 4.13
N THR A 182 1.67 1.23 5.35
CA THR A 182 1.16 -0.12 5.62
C THR A 182 -0.37 -0.06 5.61
N PRO A 183 -1.07 -1.20 5.52
CA PRO A 183 -2.52 -1.23 5.66
C PRO A 183 -3.00 -0.56 6.94
N ILE A 184 -2.32 -0.81 8.07
CA ILE A 184 -2.66 -0.20 9.35
C ILE A 184 -2.58 1.33 9.26
N THR A 185 -1.47 1.88 8.77
CA THR A 185 -1.32 3.35 8.71
C THR A 185 -2.26 3.97 7.70
N TYR A 186 -2.57 3.27 6.61
CA TYR A 186 -3.54 3.76 5.65
C TYR A 186 -4.97 3.74 6.22
N TRP A 187 -5.35 2.67 6.92
CA TRP A 187 -6.64 2.61 7.60
C TRP A 187 -6.77 3.70 8.67
N GLU A 188 -5.72 3.99 9.43
CA GLU A 188 -5.73 5.10 10.39
C GLU A 188 -6.03 6.45 9.74
N MET A 189 -5.58 6.67 8.50
CA MET A 189 -5.89 7.87 7.72
C MET A 189 -7.35 7.88 7.22
N LEU A 190 -7.86 6.74 6.79
CA LEU A 190 -9.23 6.62 6.25
C LEU A 190 -10.31 6.58 7.34
N ARG A 191 -10.00 6.00 8.51
CA ARG A 191 -10.95 5.72 9.59
C ARG A 191 -11.80 6.92 10.02
N PRO A 192 -11.27 8.15 10.18
CA PRO A 192 -12.08 9.32 10.53
C PRO A 192 -13.18 9.63 9.51
N TRP A 193 -12.97 9.22 8.25
CA TRP A 193 -13.84 9.51 7.12
C TRP A 193 -14.71 8.33 6.72
N ALA A 194 -14.47 7.13 7.29
CA ALA A 194 -15.14 5.89 6.89
C ALA A 194 -16.67 5.98 6.89
N ALA A 195 -17.25 6.76 7.80
CA ALA A 195 -18.70 6.99 7.90
C ALA A 195 -19.30 7.68 6.65
N LEU A 196 -18.50 8.35 5.82
CA LEU A 196 -18.96 8.96 4.57
C LEU A 196 -19.34 7.93 3.49
N TRP A 197 -18.97 6.66 3.70
CA TRP A 197 -19.19 5.57 2.75
C TRP A 197 -20.00 4.40 3.34
N TRP A 198 -20.67 4.63 4.47
CA TRP A 198 -21.52 3.64 5.14
C TRP A 198 -23.00 3.88 4.91
#